data_AF-A0A7S0ZSU0-F1
#
_entry.id   AF-A0A7S0ZSU0-F1
#
_cell.length_a   1.000
_cell.length_b   1.000
_cell.length_c   1.000
_cell.angle_alpha   90.00
_cell.angle_beta   90.00
_cell.angle_gamma   90.00
#
_symmetry.space_group_name_H-M   'P 1'
#
loop_
_entity.id
_entity.type
_entity.pdbx_description
1 polymer ?
#
loop_
_entity_poly.entity_id
_entity_poly.type
_entity_poly.pdbx_seq_one_letter_code
_entity_poly.pdbx_strand_id
1 'polypeptide(L)'
;WVHWIHVGHMTAKTQCQLVHVEALPMIRTLKKHRLVQQVSLAYAQEFHRCVCSARPPLQDWPTDLRVPKTDFEEMVLTWPQDIRTAIGLHGLTNAPRKQELHAEVMSGKSSLMPLGINGKTERVVKVVAFRIEREDGRLLVQL
;
A
#
# COMPACT_ATOMS: atom_id res chain seq x y z
N TRP A 1 -6.71 -14.15 5.88
CA TRP A 1 -6.45 -14.26 7.33
C TRP A 1 -5.18 -15.05 7.49
N VAL A 2 -4.22 -14.51 8.23
CA VAL A 2 -3.01 -15.24 8.61
C VAL A 2 -3.21 -15.63 10.06
N HIS A 3 -2.99 -16.91 10.38
CA HIS A 3 -3.02 -17.37 11.76
C HIS A 3 -1.61 -17.21 12.31
N TRP A 4 -1.40 -16.17 13.11
CA TRP A 4 -0.13 -15.93 13.78
C TRP A 4 -0.05 -16.76 15.03
N ILE A 5 0.97 -17.62 15.11
CA ILE A 5 1.34 -18.24 16.38
C ILE A 5 2.22 -17.22 17.09
N HIS A 6 1.68 -16.56 18.12
CA HIS A 6 2.47 -15.65 18.93
C HIS A 6 3.54 -16.45 19.70
N VAL A 7 4.80 -16.05 19.55
CA VAL A 7 5.92 -16.63 20.28
C VAL A 7 6.57 -15.51 21.10
N GLY A 8 6.53 -15.64 22.42
CA GLY A 8 7.13 -14.68 23.34
C GLY A 8 6.13 -13.99 24.26
N HIS A 9 6.51 -12.82 24.76
CA HIS A 9 5.70 -11.99 25.65
C HIS A 9 5.73 -10.55 25.17
N MET A 10 4.55 -9.96 24.95
CA MET A 10 4.42 -8.55 24.59
C MET A 10 4.13 -7.71 25.84
N THR A 11 5.03 -6.77 26.16
CA THR A 11 4.85 -5.81 27.25
C THR A 11 4.70 -4.40 26.71
N ALA A 12 3.66 -3.68 27.12
CA ALA A 12 3.55 -2.25 26.87
C ALA A 12 4.51 -1.47 27.79
N LYS A 13 5.40 -0.66 27.21
CA LYS A 13 6.34 0.19 27.98
C LYS A 13 5.68 1.45 28.54
N THR A 14 4.52 1.82 28.01
CA THR A 14 3.74 3.00 28.37
C THR A 14 2.26 2.63 28.39
N GLN A 15 1.41 3.50 28.93
CA GLN A 15 -0.03 3.33 28.82
C GLN A 15 -0.44 3.25 27.34
N CYS A 16 -1.26 2.26 26.99
CA CYS A 16 -1.72 2.03 25.64
C CYS A 16 -3.18 1.58 25.63
N GLN A 17 -3.80 1.62 24.45
CA GLN A 17 -5.14 1.08 24.21
C GLN A 17 -5.03 -0.14 23.31
N LEU A 18 -5.83 -1.17 23.61
CA LEU A 18 -5.93 -2.37 22.79
C LEU A 18 -7.24 -2.33 22.02
N VAL A 19 -7.16 -2.61 20.72
CA VAL A 19 -8.33 -2.73 19.85
C VAL A 19 -8.49 -4.18 19.47
N HIS A 20 -9.61 -4.78 19.87
CA HIS A 20 -10.00 -6.10 19.43
C HIS A 20 -11.06 -5.97 18.34
N VAL A 21 -10.86 -6.64 17.20
CA VAL A 21 -11.77 -6.59 16.06
C VAL A 21 -12.24 -7.99 15.72
N GLU A 22 -13.55 -8.20 15.76
CA GLU A 22 -14.14 -9.47 15.34
C GLU A 22 -14.10 -9.60 13.81
N ALA A 23 -13.41 -10.65 13.35
CA ALA A 23 -13.15 -10.92 11.95
C ALA A 23 -14.42 -10.98 11.09
N LEU A 24 -15.39 -11.82 11.46
CA LEU A 24 -16.57 -12.08 10.65
C LEU A 24 -17.51 -10.86 10.56
N PRO A 25 -17.86 -10.18 11.67
CA PRO A 25 -18.62 -8.92 11.61
C PRO A 25 -17.92 -7.84 10.77
N MET A 26 -16.60 -7.69 10.90
CA MET A 26 -15.82 -6.73 10.10
C MET A 26 -15.95 -7.03 8.60
N ILE A 27 -15.73 -8.29 8.18
CA ILE A 27 -15.87 -8.69 6.77
C ILE A 27 -17.28 -8.39 6.25
N ARG A 28 -18.32 -8.70 7.03
CA ARG A 28 -19.71 -8.40 6.66
C ARG A 28 -19.93 -6.90 6.45
N THR A 29 -19.35 -6.08 7.31
CA THR A 29 -19.44 -4.61 7.20
C THR A 29 -18.70 -4.08 5.98
N LEU A 30 -17.49 -4.55 5.71
CA LEU A 30 -16.70 -4.11 4.54
C LEU A 30 -17.38 -4.47 3.21
N LYS A 31 -18.16 -5.56 3.17
CA LYS A 31 -18.95 -5.98 2.01
C LYS A 31 -20.18 -5.11 1.73
N LYS A 32 -20.58 -4.20 2.63
CA LYS A 32 -21.76 -3.36 2.43
C LYS A 32 -21.58 -2.28 1.38
N HIS A 33 -20.34 -1.84 1.12
CA HIS A 33 -20.03 -0.79 0.16
C HIS A 33 -19.02 -1.28 -0.88
N ARG A 34 -19.39 -1.26 -2.16
CA ARG A 34 -18.61 -1.85 -3.26
C ARG A 34 -17.15 -1.40 -3.27
N LEU A 35 -16.90 -0.09 -3.19
CA LEU A 35 -15.53 0.44 -3.19
C LEU A 35 -14.73 -0.02 -1.96
N VAL A 36 -15.35 -0.01 -0.77
CA VAL A 36 -14.69 -0.44 0.47
C VAL A 36 -14.34 -1.92 0.37
N GLN A 37 -15.23 -2.74 -0.17
CA GLN A 37 -14.98 -4.16 -0.42
C GLN A 37 -13.82 -4.36 -1.39
N GLN A 38 -13.77 -3.65 -2.52
CA GLN A 38 -12.71 -3.79 -3.52
C GLN A 38 -11.35 -3.39 -2.96
N VAL A 39 -11.27 -2.25 -2.26
CA VAL A 39 -10.03 -1.79 -1.61
C VAL A 39 -9.59 -2.78 -0.52
N SER A 40 -10.52 -3.24 0.31
CA SER A 40 -10.22 -4.22 1.37
C SER A 40 -9.71 -5.54 0.80
N LEU A 41 -10.29 -5.99 -0.33
CA LEU A 41 -9.86 -7.21 -1.00
C LEU A 41 -8.47 -7.05 -1.61
N ALA A 42 -8.20 -5.94 -2.30
CA ALA A 42 -6.89 -5.65 -2.88
C ALA A 42 -5.80 -5.60 -1.80
N TYR A 43 -6.08 -4.91 -0.68
CA TYR A 43 -5.19 -4.91 0.48
C TYR A 43 -4.96 -6.32 1.01
N ALA A 44 -6.01 -7.09 1.25
CA ALA A 44 -5.89 -8.44 1.82
C ALA A 44 -5.11 -9.40 0.92
N GLN A 45 -5.32 -9.33 -0.41
CA GLN A 45 -4.59 -10.13 -1.39
C GLN A 45 -3.11 -9.77 -1.42
N GLU A 46 -2.79 -8.47 -1.44
CA GLU A 46 -1.41 -8.01 -1.51
C GLU A 46 -0.67 -8.28 -0.20
N PHE A 47 -1.31 -8.03 0.95
CA PHE A 47 -0.74 -8.33 2.26
C PHE A 47 -0.40 -9.82 2.37
N HIS A 48 -1.34 -10.68 1.97
CA HIS A 48 -1.12 -12.13 1.94
C HIS A 48 0.06 -12.51 1.04
N ARG A 49 0.16 -11.90 -0.16
CA ARG A 49 1.30 -12.11 -1.06
C ARG A 49 2.62 -11.72 -0.39
N CYS A 50 2.68 -10.57 0.28
CA CYS A 50 3.86 -10.10 1.00
C CYS A 50 4.26 -11.08 2.11
N VAL A 51 3.30 -11.49 2.95
CA VAL A 51 3.52 -12.50 4.01
C VAL A 51 4.10 -13.80 3.43
N CYS A 52 3.52 -14.34 2.37
CA CYS A 52 4.02 -15.58 1.75
C CYS A 52 5.42 -15.42 1.13
N SER A 53 5.79 -14.20 0.73
CA SER A 53 7.09 -13.90 0.11
C SER A 53 8.18 -13.51 1.10
N ALA A 54 7.82 -13.17 2.34
CA ALA A 54 8.73 -12.72 3.38
C ALA A 54 9.52 -13.91 3.94
N ARG A 55 10.68 -14.17 3.34
CA ARG A 55 11.60 -15.23 3.76
C ARG A 55 13.04 -14.94 3.33
N PRO A 56 14.04 -15.39 4.10
CA PRO A 56 15.45 -15.32 3.72
C PRO A 56 15.74 -16.08 2.41
N PRO A 57 16.82 -15.72 1.68
CA PRO A 57 17.82 -14.70 2.01
C PRO A 57 17.43 -13.27 1.58
N LEU A 58 16.33 -13.11 0.85
CA LEU A 58 15.99 -11.82 0.22
C LEU A 58 15.25 -10.86 1.16
N GLN A 59 14.57 -11.40 2.19
CA GLN A 59 13.78 -10.64 3.15
C GLN A 59 13.86 -11.31 4.53
N ASP A 60 13.55 -10.56 5.57
CA ASP A 60 13.37 -11.12 6.90
C ASP A 60 12.09 -11.97 6.97
N TRP A 61 12.05 -12.92 7.90
CA TRP A 61 10.79 -13.57 8.25
C TRP A 61 9.82 -12.55 8.87
N PRO A 62 8.51 -12.64 8.58
CA PRO A 62 7.55 -11.71 9.13
C PRO A 62 7.34 -11.97 10.62
N THR A 63 7.02 -10.91 11.36
CA THR A 63 6.63 -10.97 12.77
C THR A 63 5.20 -10.50 12.95
N ASP A 64 4.65 -10.70 14.14
CA ASP A 64 3.35 -10.17 14.55
C ASP A 64 3.31 -8.63 14.62
N LEU A 65 4.48 -7.98 14.61
CA LEU A 65 4.61 -6.51 14.58
C LEU A 65 4.90 -5.97 13.19
N ARG A 66 5.62 -6.71 12.33
CA ARG A 66 6.07 -6.22 11.03
C ARG A 66 6.12 -7.34 10.00
N VAL A 67 5.50 -7.07 8.85
CA VAL A 67 5.67 -7.87 7.63
C VAL A 67 6.49 -7.02 6.64
N PRO A 68 7.55 -7.55 6.03
CA PRO A 68 8.28 -6.83 4.99
C PRO A 68 7.37 -6.43 3.81
N LYS A 69 7.60 -5.23 3.25
CA LYS A 69 6.90 -4.70 2.06
C LYS A 69 5.38 -4.58 2.24
N THR A 70 4.93 -4.25 3.44
CA THR A 70 3.52 -3.97 3.73
C THR A 70 3.25 -2.52 4.09
N ASP A 71 4.18 -1.63 3.76
CA ASP A 71 3.93 -0.19 3.84
C ASP A 71 2.79 0.15 2.87
N PHE A 72 1.83 0.95 3.34
CA PHE A 72 0.59 1.17 2.60
C PHE A 72 0.85 1.73 1.20
N GLU A 73 1.77 2.70 1.11
CA GLU A 73 2.18 3.34 -0.14
C GLU A 73 2.74 2.31 -1.14
N GLU A 74 3.61 1.41 -0.68
CA GLU A 74 4.20 0.35 -1.50
C GLU A 74 3.14 -0.64 -2.00
N MET A 75 2.22 -1.03 -1.13
CA MET A 75 1.15 -1.96 -1.47
C MET A 75 0.17 -1.37 -2.49
N VAL A 76 -0.27 -0.11 -2.30
CA VAL A 76 -1.23 0.51 -3.21
C VAL A 76 -0.67 0.60 -4.63
N LEU A 77 0.64 0.81 -4.79
CA LEU A 77 1.28 0.86 -6.10
C LEU A 77 1.16 -0.45 -6.88
N THR A 78 0.99 -1.60 -6.23
CA THR A 78 0.85 -2.90 -6.91
C THR A 78 -0.60 -3.23 -7.28
N TRP A 79 -1.58 -2.47 -6.77
CA TRP A 79 -2.99 -2.75 -6.99
C TRP A 79 -3.44 -2.49 -8.43
N PRO A 80 -4.57 -3.07 -8.88
CA PRO A 80 -5.19 -2.71 -10.15
C PRO A 80 -5.41 -1.19 -10.30
N GLN A 81 -5.23 -0.68 -11.53
CA GLN A 81 -5.30 0.75 -11.84
C GLN A 81 -6.66 1.36 -11.47
N ASP A 82 -7.76 0.64 -11.69
CA ASP A 82 -9.11 1.08 -11.35
C ASP A 82 -9.29 1.34 -9.84
N ILE A 83 -8.69 0.49 -8.99
CA ILE A 83 -8.72 0.65 -7.53
C ILE A 83 -7.86 1.86 -7.11
N ARG A 84 -6.64 1.99 -7.68
CA ARG A 84 -5.78 3.17 -7.42
C ARG A 84 -6.46 4.47 -7.84
N THR A 85 -7.09 4.48 -9.01
CA THR A 85 -7.87 5.62 -9.52
C THR A 85 -9.00 5.97 -8.56
N ALA A 86 -9.79 4.99 -8.12
CA ALA A 86 -10.92 5.25 -7.22
C ALA A 86 -10.49 5.88 -5.88
N ILE A 87 -9.37 5.42 -5.31
CA ILE A 87 -8.79 6.00 -4.09
C ILE A 87 -8.28 7.42 -4.37
N GLY A 88 -7.54 7.60 -5.47
CA GLY A 88 -6.98 8.91 -5.84
C GLY A 88 -8.06 9.96 -6.12
N LEU A 89 -9.16 9.57 -6.77
CA LEU A 89 -10.31 10.45 -7.01
C LEU A 89 -11.01 10.85 -5.71
N HIS A 90 -11.04 9.97 -4.71
CA HIS A 90 -11.58 10.33 -3.39
C HIS A 90 -10.71 11.41 -2.70
N GLY A 91 -9.38 11.29 -2.79
CA GLY A 91 -8.44 12.29 -2.28
C GLY A 91 -8.47 13.64 -3.00
N LEU A 92 -8.93 13.67 -4.25
CA LEU A 92 -9.04 14.89 -5.08
C LEU A 92 -10.19 15.83 -4.70
N THR A 93 -11.02 15.46 -3.72
CA THR A 93 -12.18 16.28 -3.32
C THR A 93 -11.79 17.69 -2.90
N ASN A 94 -10.60 17.88 -2.31
CA ASN A 94 -10.13 19.16 -1.79
C ASN A 94 -8.81 19.68 -2.41
N ALA A 95 -8.35 19.10 -3.53
CA ALA A 95 -7.03 19.43 -4.08
C ALA A 95 -7.03 20.69 -4.98
N PRO A 96 -6.00 21.57 -4.88
CA PRO A 96 -5.76 22.60 -5.88
C PRO A 96 -5.34 21.94 -7.22
N ARG A 97 -5.63 22.59 -8.36
CA ARG A 97 -5.38 22.06 -9.73
C ARG A 97 -6.04 20.69 -10.00
N LYS A 98 -7.28 20.55 -9.55
CA LYS A 98 -8.09 19.33 -9.65
C LYS A 98 -8.11 18.71 -11.06
N GLN A 99 -8.16 19.52 -12.12
CA GLN A 99 -8.28 19.02 -13.50
C GLN A 99 -7.02 18.31 -14.02
N GLU A 100 -5.84 18.88 -13.80
CA GLU A 100 -4.55 18.28 -14.22
C GLU A 100 -4.32 16.97 -13.48
N LEU A 101 -4.42 17.00 -12.14
CA LEU A 101 -4.23 15.82 -11.31
C LEU A 101 -5.29 14.75 -11.58
N HIS A 102 -6.52 15.14 -11.88
CA HIS A 102 -7.57 14.20 -12.30
C HIS A 102 -7.17 13.48 -13.59
N ALA A 103 -6.66 14.20 -14.61
CA ALA A 103 -6.20 13.58 -15.85
C ALA A 103 -5.01 12.62 -15.60
N GLU A 104 -4.07 12.99 -14.74
CA GLU A 104 -2.92 12.14 -14.40
C GLU A 104 -3.34 10.85 -13.65
N VAL A 105 -4.30 10.95 -12.73
CA VAL A 105 -4.84 9.79 -12.00
C VAL A 105 -5.63 8.89 -12.95
N MET A 106 -6.49 9.47 -13.78
CA MET A 106 -7.29 8.71 -14.75
C MET A 106 -6.44 7.98 -15.79
N SER A 107 -5.33 8.60 -16.23
CA SER A 107 -4.37 7.98 -17.17
C SER A 107 -3.42 6.98 -16.53
N GLY A 108 -3.37 6.89 -15.20
CA GLY A 108 -2.42 6.05 -14.47
C GLY A 108 -0.98 6.55 -14.47
N LYS A 109 -0.74 7.78 -14.93
CA LYS A 109 0.56 8.45 -14.85
C LYS A 109 0.96 8.69 -13.39
N SER A 110 0.00 8.96 -12.52
CA SER A 110 0.23 9.14 -11.08
C SER A 110 -0.85 8.46 -10.25
N SER A 111 -0.51 8.10 -9.02
CA SER A 111 -1.48 7.69 -7.99
C SER A 111 -1.50 8.73 -6.88
N LEU A 112 -2.69 9.07 -6.40
CA LEU A 112 -2.87 9.94 -5.24
C LEU A 112 -3.26 9.10 -4.04
N MET A 113 -2.53 9.24 -2.93
CA MET A 113 -2.71 8.43 -1.74
C MET A 113 -2.98 9.32 -0.53
N PRO A 114 -4.03 9.06 0.26
CA PRO A 114 -4.25 9.78 1.51
C PRO A 114 -3.13 9.44 2.50
N LEU A 115 -2.50 10.46 3.06
CA LEU A 115 -1.44 10.35 4.04
C LEU A 115 -1.98 10.68 5.44
N GLY A 116 -1.99 9.69 6.31
CA GLY A 116 -2.42 9.86 7.70
C GLY A 116 -3.86 10.39 7.86
N ILE A 117 -4.14 10.99 9.01
CA ILE A 117 -5.50 11.37 9.44
C ILE A 117 -5.85 12.82 9.09
N ASN A 118 -4.88 13.61 8.62
CA ASN A 118 -5.02 15.06 8.40
C ASN A 118 -5.54 15.41 7.00
N GLY A 119 -5.96 14.42 6.20
CA GLY A 119 -6.49 14.63 4.85
C GLY A 119 -5.46 15.11 3.84
N LYS A 120 -4.16 15.07 4.18
CA LYS A 120 -3.11 15.32 3.19
C LYS A 120 -3.10 14.19 2.18
N THR A 121 -2.79 14.52 0.93
CA THR A 121 -2.68 13.54 -0.15
C THR A 121 -1.29 13.65 -0.76
N GLU A 122 -0.62 12.52 -0.93
CA GLU A 122 0.66 12.44 -1.62
C GLU A 122 0.47 11.95 -3.05
N ARG A 123 1.25 12.54 -3.98
CA ARG A 123 1.30 12.13 -5.38
C ARG A 123 2.50 11.23 -5.58
N VAL A 124 2.22 9.98 -5.91
CA VAL A 124 3.23 8.95 -6.17
C VAL A 124 3.27 8.67 -7.66
N VAL A 125 4.48 8.67 -8.24
CA VAL A 125 4.72 8.35 -9.65
C VAL A 125 5.69 7.19 -9.71
N LYS A 126 5.37 6.19 -10.52
CA LYS A 126 6.27 5.06 -10.77
C LYS A 126 7.34 5.51 -11.78
N VAL A 127 8.59 5.58 -11.33
CA VAL A 127 9.74 5.85 -12.19
C VAL A 127 10.42 4.51 -12.52
N VAL A 128 10.60 4.23 -13.80
CA VAL A 128 11.42 3.11 -14.26
C VAL A 128 12.69 3.69 -14.86
N ALA A 129 13.82 3.40 -14.22
CA ALA A 129 15.14 3.80 -14.70
C ALA A 129 15.88 2.56 -15.23
N PHE A 130 16.45 2.67 -16.42
CA PHE A 130 17.31 1.63 -16.98
C PHE A 130 18.78 1.97 -16.73
N ARG A 131 19.55 1.01 -16.23
CA ARG A 131 21.01 1.09 -16.25
C ARG A 131 21.50 0.47 -17.54
N ILE A 132 21.93 1.30 -18.48
CA ILE A 132 22.52 0.84 -19.74
C ILE A 132 24.02 1.00 -19.61
N GLU A 133 24.71 -0.15 -19.56
CA GLU A 133 26.16 -0.23 -19.46
C GLU A 133 26.70 -0.92 -20.71
N ARG A 134 27.71 -0.31 -21.31
CA ARG A 134 28.46 -0.89 -22.42
C ARG A 134 29.50 -1.88 -21.89
N GLU A 135 30.00 -2.76 -22.76
CA GLU A 135 31.06 -3.71 -22.41
C GLU A 135 32.36 -3.04 -21.91
N ASP A 136 32.57 -1.77 -22.23
CA ASP A 136 33.71 -0.95 -21.76
C ASP A 136 33.48 -0.31 -20.37
N GLY A 137 32.38 -0.67 -19.68
CA GLY A 137 32.02 -0.16 -18.36
C GLY A 137 31.42 1.25 -18.36
N ARG A 138 31.16 1.86 -19.52
CA ARG A 138 30.55 3.19 -19.61
C ARG A 138 29.04 3.12 -19.45
N LEU A 139 28.50 4.03 -18.64
CA LEU A 139 27.06 4.16 -18.38
C LEU A 139 26.44 5.25 -19.27
N LEU A 140 25.27 4.96 -19.84
CA LEU A 140 24.42 5.99 -20.42
C LEU A 140 23.70 6.73 -19.29
N VAL A 141 23.92 8.04 -19.19
CA VAL A 141 23.22 8.93 -18.26
C VAL A 141 22.37 9.90 -19.08
N GLN A 142 21.06 9.90 -18.86
CA GLN A 142 20.14 10.90 -19.41
C GLN A 142 19.73 11.82 -18.26
N LEU A 143 20.13 13.09 -18.35
CA LEU A 143 19.79 14.16 -17.42
C LEU A 143 18.52 14.89 -17.87
#